data_AF-A0A7C4H0P5-F1
#
_entry.id   AF-A0A7C4H0P5-F1
#
_cell.length_a   1.000
_cell.length_b   1.000
_cell.length_c   1.000
_cell.angle_alpha   90.00
_cell.angle_beta   90.00
_cell.angle_gamma   90.00
#
_symmetry.space_group_name_H-M   'P 1'
#
loop_
_entity.id
_entity.type
_entity.pdbx_description
1 polymer ?
#
loop_
_entity_poly.entity_id
_entity_poly.type
_entity_poly.pdbx_seq_one_letter_code
_entity_poly.pdbx_strand_id
1 'polypeptide(L)'
;MRKVLLLVLGLSLATWADTLVLSDGTVLQGRVQGLTSTQIGVLGGEGLRWVPLEQVQRLSLDLAVDPKPRVDPRLWSRLLGQAQRELWTCRYFREGLVLAGLLFLGAGQWLVGLGHSPFGELLTALGALGVLYGLASPRPDCQIPAARLRTLLYLGLEHGWLF
;
A
#
# COMPACT_ATOMS: atom_id res chain seq x y z
N MET A 1 32.97 37.34 -21.86
CA MET A 1 32.55 35.97 -22.24
C MET A 1 32.87 34.89 -21.18
N ARG A 2 33.81 35.10 -20.25
CA ARG A 2 34.19 34.12 -19.21
C ARG A 2 33.18 33.93 -18.05
N LYS A 3 32.23 34.85 -17.87
CA LYS A 3 31.22 34.79 -16.79
C LYS A 3 29.99 33.93 -17.14
N VAL A 4 29.67 33.76 -18.42
CA VAL A 4 28.52 32.94 -18.86
C VAL A 4 28.86 31.45 -18.78
N LEU A 5 30.14 31.09 -19.01
CA LEU A 5 30.61 29.70 -18.94
C LEU A 5 30.55 29.12 -17.50
N LEU A 6 30.71 29.96 -16.47
CA LEU A 6 30.62 29.54 -15.07
C LEU A 6 29.18 29.32 -14.60
N LEU A 7 28.19 29.92 -15.26
CA LEU A 7 26.78 29.75 -14.92
C LEU A 7 26.20 28.45 -15.50
N VAL A 8 26.78 27.95 -16.60
CA VAL A 8 26.46 26.63 -17.16
C VAL A 8 27.14 25.50 -16.37
N LEU A 9 28.32 25.74 -15.78
CA LEU A 9 29.00 24.76 -14.91
C LEU A 9 28.39 24.62 -13.50
N GLY A 10 27.53 25.56 -13.07
CA GLY A 10 26.83 25.48 -11.78
C GLY A 10 25.58 24.60 -11.80
N LEU A 11 25.06 24.25 -12.98
CA LEU A 11 23.86 23.43 -13.15
C LEU A 11 24.16 21.93 -13.26
N SER A 12 25.42 21.52 -13.28
CA SER A 12 25.83 20.11 -13.42
C SER A 12 26.05 19.38 -12.09
N LEU A 13 25.71 19.97 -10.94
CA LEU A 13 25.84 19.33 -9.62
C LEU A 13 24.54 18.68 -9.11
N ALA A 14 23.49 18.62 -9.93
CA ALA A 14 22.17 18.07 -9.56
C ALA A 14 21.93 16.61 -10.00
N THR A 15 22.96 15.82 -10.33
CA THR A 15 22.78 14.47 -10.90
C THR A 15 22.61 13.36 -9.84
N TRP A 16 22.10 13.69 -8.65
CA TRP A 16 22.04 12.77 -7.50
C TRP A 16 20.66 12.81 -6.83
N ALA A 17 19.60 12.93 -7.62
CA ALA A 17 18.26 13.06 -7.07
C ALA A 17 17.34 12.01 -7.67
N ASP A 18 17.00 11.00 -6.87
CA ASP A 18 15.72 10.33 -7.06
C ASP A 18 14.63 11.40 -6.89
N THR A 19 13.55 11.27 -7.65
CA THR A 19 12.46 12.25 -7.64
C THR A 19 11.20 11.61 -7.06
N LEU A 20 10.64 12.24 -6.04
CA LEU A 20 9.33 11.92 -5.49
C LEU A 20 8.37 13.05 -5.80
N VAL A 21 7.27 12.73 -6.48
CA VAL A 21 6.14 13.64 -6.69
C VAL A 21 5.03 13.25 -5.73
N LEU A 22 4.63 14.19 -4.89
CA LEU A 22 3.59 14.01 -3.89
C LEU A 22 2.20 14.37 -4.45
N SER A 23 1.15 13.91 -3.77
CA SER A 23 -0.25 14.13 -4.14
C SER A 23 -0.68 15.59 -4.07
N ASP A 24 0.04 16.42 -3.29
CA ASP A 24 -0.16 17.87 -3.20
C ASP A 24 0.59 18.66 -4.30
N GLY A 25 1.29 17.96 -5.20
CA GLY A 25 2.12 18.57 -6.25
C GLY A 25 3.54 18.92 -5.81
N THR A 26 3.89 18.70 -4.54
CA THR A 26 5.26 18.92 -4.05
C THR A 26 6.22 17.94 -4.70
N VAL A 27 7.35 18.45 -5.19
CA VAL A 27 8.43 17.62 -5.76
C VAL A 27 9.60 17.59 -4.78
N LEU A 28 9.94 16.39 -4.32
CA LEU A 28 11.10 16.15 -3.46
C LEU A 28 12.22 15.54 -4.31
N GLN A 29 13.38 16.16 -4.22
CA GLN A 29 14.62 15.69 -4.85
C GLN A 29 15.56 15.20 -3.75
N GLY A 30 16.02 13.97 -3.86
CA GLY A 30 16.96 13.39 -2.91
C GLY A 30 17.16 11.90 -3.13
N ARG A 31 17.99 11.26 -2.32
CA ARG A 31 18.25 9.82 -2.42
C ARG A 31 17.28 9.03 -1.56
N VAL A 32 16.60 8.04 -2.12
CA VAL A 32 15.81 7.10 -1.30
C VAL A 32 16.76 6.26 -0.44
N GLN A 33 16.54 6.26 0.88
CA GLN A 33 17.44 5.60 1.85
C GLN A 33 16.73 4.70 2.87
N GLY A 34 15.40 4.66 2.86
CA GLY A 34 14.64 3.83 3.78
C GLY A 34 13.24 3.54 3.28
N LEU A 35 12.70 2.40 3.71
CA LEU A 35 11.33 2.00 3.42
C LEU A 35 10.73 1.32 4.66
N THR A 36 9.52 1.72 5.03
CA THR A 36 8.70 1.07 6.06
C THR A 36 7.35 0.69 5.47
N SER A 37 6.48 0.07 6.26
CA SER A 37 5.13 -0.33 5.81
C SER A 37 4.24 0.85 5.42
N THR A 38 4.53 2.06 5.91
CA THR A 38 3.69 3.23 5.68
C THR A 38 4.46 4.43 5.15
N GLN A 39 5.79 4.41 5.16
CA GLN A 39 6.60 5.58 4.81
C GLN A 39 7.82 5.20 3.97
N ILE A 40 8.30 6.18 3.21
CA ILE A 40 9.56 6.13 2.47
C ILE A 40 10.46 7.28 2.95
N GLY A 41 11.75 6.96 3.16
CA GLY A 41 12.75 7.91 3.61
C GLY A 41 13.55 8.45 2.44
N VAL A 42 13.57 9.77 2.28
CA VAL A 42 14.34 10.48 1.25
C VAL A 42 15.37 11.38 1.92
N LEU A 43 16.64 11.17 1.60
CA LEU A 43 17.77 12.00 2.05
C LEU A 43 17.97 13.14 1.04
N GLY A 44 17.59 14.34 1.42
CA GLY A 44 17.81 15.57 0.64
C GLY A 44 18.88 16.48 1.28
N GLY A 45 18.99 17.71 0.76
CA GLY A 45 19.92 18.71 1.29
C GLY A 45 19.63 19.15 2.73
N GLU A 46 18.39 19.01 3.18
CA GLU A 46 17.94 19.33 4.55
C GLU A 46 18.02 18.13 5.51
N GLY A 47 18.48 16.96 5.04
CA GLY A 47 18.54 15.72 5.82
C GLY A 47 17.50 14.68 5.41
N LEU A 48 17.31 13.68 6.27
CA LEU A 48 16.40 12.55 6.02
C LEU A 48 14.96 12.96 6.34
N ARG A 49 14.09 12.91 5.33
CA ARG A 49 12.65 13.18 5.45
C ARG A 49 11.86 11.89 5.21
N TRP A 50 10.95 11.59 6.14
CA TRP A 50 10.00 10.49 5.99
C TRP A 50 8.69 11.00 5.37
N VAL A 51 8.24 10.31 4.33
CA VAL A 51 7.05 10.66 3.55
C VAL A 51 6.08 9.47 3.59
N PRO A 52 4.79 9.66 3.91
CA PRO A 52 3.78 8.62 3.81
C PRO A 52 3.65 8.07 2.39
N LEU A 53 3.64 6.74 2.25
CA LEU A 53 3.54 6.06 0.94
C LEU A 53 2.24 6.41 0.21
N GLU A 54 1.16 6.66 0.94
CA GLU A 54 -0.13 7.10 0.41
C GLU A 54 -0.11 8.51 -0.21
N GLN A 55 0.88 9.35 0.15
CA GLN A 55 1.04 10.68 -0.42
C GLN A 55 1.93 10.68 -1.66
N VAL A 56 2.59 9.57 -1.99
CA VAL A 56 3.47 9.49 -3.15
C VAL A 56 2.64 9.18 -4.40
N GLN A 57 2.63 10.12 -5.35
CA GLN A 57 1.92 9.96 -6.62
C GLN A 57 2.81 9.31 -7.68
N ARG A 58 4.08 9.72 -7.72
CA ARG A 58 5.08 9.21 -8.66
C ARG A 58 6.44 9.15 -7.97
N LEU A 59 7.21 8.15 -8.34
CA LEU A 59 8.58 7.97 -7.90
C LEU A 59 9.41 7.59 -9.12
N SER A 60 10.55 8.24 -9.30
CA SER A 60 11.53 7.88 -10.32
C SER A 60 12.92 7.83 -9.71
N LEU A 61 13.62 6.74 -9.98
CA LEU A 61 14.95 6.49 -9.44
C LEU A 61 16.00 6.68 -10.54
N ASP A 62 17.07 7.39 -10.22
CA ASP A 62 18.19 7.49 -11.14
C ASP A 62 19.14 6.30 -10.94
N LEU A 63 18.75 5.15 -11.51
CA LEU A 63 19.56 3.93 -11.49
C LEU A 63 20.68 3.93 -12.54
N ALA A 64 20.64 4.83 -13.51
CA ALA A 64 21.73 4.98 -14.48
C ALA A 64 22.99 5.53 -13.81
N VAL A 65 22.82 6.44 -12.84
CA VAL A 65 23.93 7.05 -12.10
C VAL A 65 24.35 6.21 -10.89
N ASP A 66 23.42 5.61 -10.15
CA ASP A 66 23.72 4.67 -9.07
C ASP A 66 22.88 3.38 -9.23
N PRO A 67 23.46 2.30 -9.78
CA PRO A 67 22.73 1.08 -10.09
C PRO A 67 22.39 0.24 -8.85
N LYS A 68 22.86 0.62 -7.65
CA LYS A 68 22.56 -0.15 -6.44
C LYS A 68 21.09 0.03 -6.03
N PRO A 69 20.40 -1.06 -5.65
CA PRO A 69 19.03 -0.96 -5.17
C PRO A 69 18.98 -0.06 -3.94
N ARG A 70 18.03 0.89 -3.92
CA ARG A 70 17.86 1.85 -2.83
C ARG A 70 17.27 1.22 -1.57
N VAL A 71 16.56 0.11 -1.77
CA VAL A 71 15.85 -0.63 -0.74
C VAL A 71 16.15 -2.11 -0.92
N ASP A 72 16.20 -2.86 0.20
CA ASP A 72 16.31 -4.32 0.16
C ASP A 72 15.09 -4.95 -0.58
N PRO A 73 15.30 -5.72 -1.65
CA PRO A 73 14.23 -6.40 -2.38
C PRO A 73 13.36 -7.30 -1.49
N ARG A 74 13.95 -7.93 -0.46
CA ARG A 74 13.21 -8.80 0.49
C ARG A 74 12.34 -8.00 1.44
N LEU A 75 12.77 -6.79 1.81
CA LEU A 75 11.95 -5.87 2.57
C LEU A 75 10.79 -5.38 1.71
N TRP A 76 11.07 -4.93 0.49
CA TRP A 76 10.04 -4.48 -0.44
C TRP A 76 8.97 -5.54 -0.69
N SER A 77 9.35 -6.78 -1.02
CA SER A 77 8.38 -7.85 -1.32
C SER A 77 7.49 -8.19 -0.13
N ARG A 78 8.04 -8.15 1.09
CA ARG A 78 7.25 -8.31 2.33
C ARG A 78 6.24 -7.19 2.50
N LEU A 79 6.66 -5.95 2.30
CA LEU A 79 5.79 -4.77 2.41
C LEU A 79 4.72 -4.74 1.32
N LEU A 80 5.07 -5.15 0.10
CA LEU A 80 4.11 -5.32 -1.00
C LEU A 80 3.04 -6.34 -0.64
N GLY A 81 3.44 -7.52 -0.14
CA GLY A 81 2.50 -8.55 0.29
C GLY A 81 1.62 -8.09 1.46
N GLN A 82 2.15 -7.27 2.37
CA GLN A 82 1.36 -6.65 3.43
C GLN A 82 0.31 -5.67 2.86
N ALA A 83 0.72 -4.72 2.01
CA ALA A 83 -0.18 -3.76 1.39
C ALA A 83 -1.26 -4.44 0.53
N GLN A 84 -0.91 -5.51 -0.17
CA GLN A 84 -1.87 -6.35 -0.89
C GLN A 84 -2.90 -6.96 0.06
N ARG A 85 -2.47 -7.60 1.15
CA ARG A 85 -3.41 -8.16 2.14
C ARG A 85 -4.30 -7.09 2.77
N GLU A 86 -3.77 -5.91 3.06
CA GLU A 86 -4.55 -4.78 3.58
C GLU A 86 -5.62 -4.33 2.56
N LEU A 87 -5.25 -4.19 1.28
CA LEU A 87 -6.19 -3.83 0.22
C LEU A 87 -7.27 -4.90 0.00
N TRP A 88 -6.87 -6.17 -0.04
CA TRP A 88 -7.79 -7.30 -0.18
C TRP A 88 -8.75 -7.36 1.01
N THR A 89 -8.22 -7.27 2.23
CA THR A 89 -9.04 -7.24 3.45
C THR A 89 -10.03 -6.08 3.40
N CYS A 90 -9.59 -4.87 3.03
CA CYS A 90 -10.47 -3.71 2.91
C CYS A 90 -11.57 -3.94 1.86
N ARG A 91 -11.22 -4.40 0.66
CA ARG A 91 -12.16 -4.57 -0.46
C ARG A 91 -13.19 -5.66 -0.19
N TYR A 92 -12.74 -6.77 0.39
CA TYR A 92 -13.55 -7.98 0.57
C TYR A 92 -14.12 -8.10 1.98
N PHE A 93 -13.92 -7.13 2.88
CA PHE A 93 -14.44 -7.19 4.24
C PHE A 93 -15.95 -7.46 4.28
N ARG A 94 -16.71 -6.69 3.48
CA ARG A 94 -18.16 -6.79 3.40
C ARG A 94 -18.63 -8.14 2.86
N GLU A 95 -18.02 -8.57 1.75
CA GLU A 95 -18.35 -9.84 1.11
C GLU A 95 -17.99 -11.02 2.01
N GLY A 96 -16.86 -10.93 2.71
CA GLY A 96 -16.43 -11.91 3.71
C GLY A 96 -17.41 -12.02 4.87
N LEU A 97 -17.94 -10.91 5.39
CA LEU A 97 -18.97 -10.92 6.43
C LEU A 97 -20.26 -11.57 5.97
N VAL A 98 -20.72 -11.25 4.75
CA VAL A 98 -21.93 -11.86 4.19
C VAL A 98 -21.73 -13.36 3.98
N LEU A 99 -20.61 -13.78 3.39
CA LEU A 99 -20.30 -15.19 3.17
C LEU A 99 -20.17 -15.96 4.50
N ALA A 100 -19.47 -15.38 5.48
CA ALA A 100 -19.36 -15.97 6.82
C ALA A 100 -20.74 -16.10 7.48
N GLY A 101 -21.58 -15.07 7.38
CA GLY A 101 -22.94 -15.11 7.92
C GLY A 101 -23.81 -16.19 7.25
N LEU A 102 -23.73 -16.32 5.91
CA LEU A 102 -24.44 -17.38 5.17
C LEU A 102 -23.96 -18.78 5.55
N LEU A 103 -22.65 -18.97 5.77
CA LEU A 103 -22.09 -20.23 6.26
C LEU A 103 -22.63 -20.58 7.66
N PHE A 104 -22.69 -19.60 8.56
CA PHE A 104 -23.24 -19.79 9.90
C PHE A 104 -24.74 -20.10 9.88
N LEU A 105 -25.51 -19.46 9.00
CA LEU A 105 -26.92 -19.78 8.78
C LEU A 105 -27.10 -21.24 8.32
N GLY A 106 -26.36 -21.66 7.30
CA GLY A 106 -26.44 -23.04 6.79
C GLY A 106 -26.01 -24.07 7.84
N ALA A 107 -24.90 -23.82 8.52
CA ALA A 107 -24.39 -24.70 9.58
C ALA A 107 -25.35 -24.77 10.78
N GLY A 108 -25.95 -23.65 11.17
CA GLY A 108 -26.94 -23.58 12.25
C GLY A 108 -28.19 -24.40 11.92
N GLN A 109 -28.76 -24.21 10.74
CA GLN A 109 -29.92 -24.98 10.27
C GLN A 109 -29.63 -26.48 10.19
N TRP A 110 -28.44 -26.85 9.70
CA TRP A 110 -28.02 -28.24 9.67
C TRP A 110 -27.93 -28.86 11.07
N LEU A 111 -27.40 -28.13 12.07
CA LEU A 111 -27.33 -28.58 13.46
C LEU A 111 -28.70 -28.72 14.13
N VAL A 112 -29.65 -27.84 13.82
CA VAL A 112 -31.04 -28.00 14.26
C VAL A 112 -31.62 -29.31 13.71
N GLY A 113 -31.37 -29.61 12.43
CA GLY A 113 -31.80 -30.87 11.81
C GLY A 113 -31.20 -32.14 12.43
N LEU A 114 -30.02 -32.04 13.05
CA LEU A 114 -29.37 -33.13 13.79
C LEU A 114 -29.85 -33.27 15.24
N GLY A 115 -30.76 -32.40 15.72
CA GLY A 115 -31.27 -32.43 17.09
C GLY A 115 -30.50 -31.55 18.08
N HIS A 116 -29.53 -30.76 17.63
CA HIS A 116 -28.77 -29.80 18.46
C HIS A 116 -29.40 -28.39 18.45
N SER A 117 -30.70 -28.29 18.72
CA SER A 117 -31.50 -27.06 18.58
C SER A 117 -30.88 -25.81 19.24
N PRO A 118 -30.51 -25.80 20.54
CA PRO A 118 -30.08 -24.55 21.19
C PRO A 118 -28.79 -23.98 20.60
N PHE A 119 -27.87 -24.84 20.17
CA PHE A 119 -26.63 -24.42 19.54
C PHE A 119 -26.84 -24.06 18.06
N GLY A 120 -27.68 -24.80 17.34
CA GLY A 120 -28.04 -24.51 15.94
C GLY A 120 -28.80 -23.18 15.79
N GLU A 121 -29.72 -22.88 16.70
CA GLU A 121 -30.44 -21.59 16.74
C GLU A 121 -29.49 -20.42 17.03
N LEU A 122 -28.55 -20.58 17.96
CA LEU A 122 -27.53 -19.57 18.23
C LEU A 122 -26.68 -19.28 17.00
N LEU A 123 -26.18 -20.32 16.31
CA LEU A 123 -25.39 -20.15 15.08
C LEU A 123 -26.21 -19.50 13.96
N THR A 124 -27.48 -19.89 13.82
CA THR A 124 -28.40 -19.28 12.86
C THR A 124 -28.58 -17.79 13.16
N ALA A 125 -28.82 -17.41 14.42
CA ALA A 125 -28.98 -16.02 14.83
C ALA A 125 -27.71 -15.19 14.57
N LEU A 126 -26.53 -15.73 14.92
CA LEU A 126 -25.25 -15.08 14.63
C LEU A 126 -25.01 -14.93 13.14
N GLY A 127 -25.35 -15.94 12.35
CA GLY A 127 -25.26 -15.88 10.89
C GLY A 127 -26.16 -14.80 10.30
N ALA A 128 -27.42 -14.72 10.75
CA ALA A 128 -28.37 -13.69 10.33
C ALA A 128 -27.86 -12.28 10.64
N LEU A 129 -27.35 -12.07 11.87
CA LEU A 129 -26.76 -10.78 12.27
C LEU A 129 -25.53 -10.44 11.43
N GLY A 130 -24.66 -11.40 11.13
CA GLY A 130 -23.49 -11.21 10.27
C GLY A 130 -23.85 -10.78 8.85
N VAL A 131 -24.84 -11.43 8.23
CA VAL A 131 -25.35 -11.05 6.90
C VAL A 131 -25.97 -9.66 6.93
N LEU A 132 -26.84 -9.37 7.90
CA LEU A 132 -27.47 -8.06 8.03
C LEU A 132 -26.44 -6.94 8.22
N TYR A 133 -25.45 -7.16 9.09
CA TYR A 133 -24.37 -6.22 9.32
C TYR A 133 -23.53 -6.00 8.06
N GLY A 134 -23.17 -7.08 7.36
CA GLY A 134 -22.47 -6.99 6.07
C GLY A 134 -23.27 -6.18 5.04
N LEU A 135 -24.57 -6.44 4.88
CA LEU A 135 -25.41 -5.73 3.92
C LEU A 135 -25.62 -4.27 4.29
N ALA A 136 -25.79 -3.95 5.59
CA ALA A 136 -26.00 -2.60 6.09
C ALA A 136 -24.71 -1.76 6.15
N SER A 137 -23.54 -2.40 6.22
CA SER A 137 -22.26 -1.70 6.27
C SER A 137 -22.00 -0.89 4.98
N PRO A 138 -21.53 0.36 5.10
CA PRO A 138 -21.12 1.16 3.95
C PRO A 138 -19.91 0.53 3.27
N ARG A 139 -19.72 0.83 1.97
CA ARG A 139 -18.51 0.40 1.25
C ARG A 139 -17.29 1.07 1.89
N PRO A 140 -16.26 0.31 2.29
CA PRO A 140 -15.07 0.88 2.91
C PRO A 140 -14.27 1.69 1.89
N ASP A 141 -13.70 2.81 2.33
CA ASP A 141 -12.80 3.61 1.52
C ASP A 141 -11.39 3.00 1.55
N CYS A 142 -11.02 2.31 0.47
CA CYS A 142 -9.74 1.61 0.37
C CYS A 142 -8.65 2.43 -0.33
N GLN A 143 -8.77 3.77 -0.39
CA GLN A 143 -7.81 4.64 -1.05
C GLN A 143 -6.41 4.56 -0.45
N ILE A 144 -6.28 4.52 0.88
CA ILE A 144 -4.98 4.46 1.57
C ILE A 144 -4.20 3.18 1.20
N PRO A 145 -4.73 1.96 1.42
CA PRO A 145 -3.99 0.74 1.06
C PRO A 145 -3.76 0.63 -0.47
N ALA A 146 -4.67 1.16 -1.29
CA ALA A 146 -4.47 1.21 -2.74
C ALA A 146 -3.32 2.14 -3.15
N ALA A 147 -3.21 3.32 -2.54
CA ALA A 147 -2.12 4.26 -2.78
C ALA A 147 -0.77 3.68 -2.33
N ARG A 148 -0.71 3.05 -1.15
CA ARG A 148 0.49 2.35 -0.68
C ARG A 148 0.94 1.25 -1.64
N LEU A 149 0.00 0.41 -2.08
CA LEU A 149 0.29 -0.65 -3.04
C LEU A 149 0.83 -0.09 -4.35
N ARG A 150 0.22 0.99 -4.87
CA ARG A 150 0.67 1.67 -6.09
C ARG A 150 2.10 2.19 -5.97
N THR A 151 2.43 2.86 -4.86
CA THR A 151 3.79 3.38 -4.61
C THR A 151 4.82 2.25 -4.55
N LEU A 152 4.50 1.14 -3.87
CA LEU A 152 5.37 -0.04 -3.81
C LEU A 152 5.53 -0.70 -5.19
N LEU A 153 4.49 -0.74 -6.01
CA LEU A 153 4.58 -1.24 -7.39
C LEU A 153 5.48 -0.35 -8.25
N TYR A 154 5.37 0.98 -8.15
CA TYR A 154 6.29 1.88 -8.85
C TYR A 154 7.74 1.68 -8.42
N LEU A 155 7.98 1.52 -7.12
CA LEU A 155 9.32 1.23 -6.62
C LEU A 155 9.87 -0.07 -7.24
N GLY A 156 9.05 -1.12 -7.34
CA GLY A 156 9.45 -2.38 -7.95
C GLY A 156 9.67 -2.29 -9.47
N LEU A 157 8.87 -1.49 -10.17
CA LEU A 157 9.02 -1.24 -11.61
C LEU A 157 10.32 -0.49 -11.92
N GLU A 158 10.62 0.58 -11.17
CA GLU A 158 11.85 1.35 -11.35
C GLU A 158 13.09 0.48 -11.13
N HIS A 159 13.07 -0.45 -10.16
CA HIS A 159 14.17 -1.39 -9.93
C HIS A 159 14.18 -2.62 -10.86
N GLY A 160 13.16 -2.78 -11.72
CA GLY A 160 13.04 -3.94 -12.60
C GLY A 160 12.76 -5.28 -11.89
N TRP A 161 12.20 -5.26 -10.68
CA TRP A 161 11.92 -6.49 -9.90
C TRP A 161 10.64 -7.23 -10.30
N LEU A 162 9.83 -6.62 -11.18
CA LEU A 162 8.54 -7.15 -11.61
C LEU A 162 8.61 -7.85 -12.98
N PHE A 163 9.82 -8.05 -13.52
CA PHE A 163 10.09 -8.69 -14.81
C PHE A 163 10.96 -9.93 -14.65
#